data_AF-A0A6N7P457-F1
#
_entry.id   AF-A0A6N7P457-F1
#
_cell.length_a   1.000
_cell.length_b   1.000
_cell.length_c   1.000
_cell.angle_alpha   90.00
_cell.angle_beta   90.00
_cell.angle_gamma   90.00
#
_symmetry.space_group_name_H-M   'P 1'
#
loop_
_entity.id
_entity.type
_entity.pdbx_description
1 polymer ?
#
loop_
_entity_poly.entity_id
_entity_poly.type
_entity_poly.pdbx_seq_one_letter_code
_entity_poly.pdbx_strand_id
1 'polypeptide(L)'
;MKHLFVILLCFFSFSAVAQRLSPADKATLDNLQDSLRVISYDVINGKEESVREARNDYFIPQLVNALKTKYSFYYPFDSLKTVAKVYPQDSTFRIFTWPLESDNSTFRHFGVIQMNTKDGSVKLFPLFDNSDFSKNTDTVTNNRGWIGCLYYAMVQRHYFNSEFYTLFGWDANSQTSQKKVIEMLTFKNGEPVFGGPFFSFAEDTVPKPGKNRFIIEYKREAVAAMNYDKEMDMIILDHLISETNEPLKKYTYIPDLDYEGFRWKAGKWVHVEKVFHDALQLNKYPVGEPVDKKRSDFVKPKMDFEIQEEEAAKAAEEAAKKAKKKKKG
;
A
#
# COMPACT_ATOMS: atom_id res chain seq x y z
N MET A 1 -2.84 -33.44 -54.63
CA MET A 1 -3.01 -32.20 -53.85
C MET A 1 -3.64 -32.60 -52.53
N LYS A 2 -2.83 -32.59 -51.49
CA LYS A 2 -3.01 -33.33 -50.25
C LYS A 2 -3.17 -32.33 -49.10
N HIS A 3 -4.20 -32.57 -48.30
CA HIS A 3 -4.39 -32.12 -46.92
C HIS A 3 -4.42 -30.60 -46.66
N LEU A 4 -5.63 -30.04 -46.62
CA LEU A 4 -5.89 -28.81 -45.86
C LEU A 4 -7.32 -28.83 -45.31
N PHE A 5 -7.54 -29.61 -44.25
CA PHE A 5 -8.69 -29.43 -43.37
C PHE A 5 -8.30 -29.94 -41.98
N VAL A 6 -8.82 -29.29 -40.95
CA VAL A 6 -8.56 -29.48 -39.52
C VAL A 6 -7.40 -28.64 -38.98
N ILE A 7 -7.73 -27.43 -38.50
CA ILE A 7 -7.34 -26.85 -37.20
C ILE A 7 -8.24 -25.62 -37.01
N LEU A 8 -9.38 -25.77 -36.33
CA LEU A 8 -10.11 -24.65 -35.73
C LEU A 8 -11.00 -25.16 -34.59
N LEU A 9 -10.40 -25.68 -33.52
CA LEU A 9 -11.17 -26.05 -32.32
C LEU A 9 -10.30 -26.12 -31.05
N CYS A 10 -9.54 -25.05 -30.74
CA CYS A 10 -8.80 -24.95 -29.46
C CYS A 10 -8.81 -23.53 -28.86
N PHE A 11 -9.95 -22.82 -28.86
CA PHE A 11 -10.08 -21.50 -28.20
C PHE A 11 -11.26 -21.40 -27.23
N PHE A 12 -11.57 -22.48 -26.49
CA PHE A 12 -12.55 -22.43 -25.39
C PHE A 12 -12.04 -23.19 -24.17
N SER A 13 -11.04 -22.66 -23.48
CA SER A 13 -10.62 -23.18 -22.17
C SER A 13 -10.08 -22.09 -21.25
N PHE A 14 -10.71 -20.90 -21.23
CA PHE A 14 -10.31 -19.82 -20.31
C PHE A 14 -11.41 -19.35 -19.34
N SER A 15 -12.53 -20.08 -19.22
CA SER A 15 -13.65 -19.67 -18.34
C SER A 15 -13.83 -20.53 -17.08
N ALA A 16 -12.79 -21.22 -16.60
CA ALA A 16 -12.91 -22.10 -15.42
C ALA A 16 -12.74 -21.40 -14.06
N VAL A 17 -12.39 -20.11 -14.02
CA VAL A 17 -12.25 -19.38 -12.74
C VAL A 17 -13.58 -18.77 -12.26
N ALA A 18 -14.53 -18.53 -13.18
CA ALA A 18 -15.81 -17.88 -12.88
C ALA A 18 -16.87 -18.78 -12.22
N GLN A 19 -16.60 -20.08 -12.01
CA GLN A 19 -17.60 -21.07 -11.59
C GLN A 19 -17.49 -21.56 -10.14
N ARG A 20 -16.60 -20.99 -9.31
CA ARG A 20 -16.43 -21.46 -7.92
C ARG A 20 -17.58 -21.04 -7.01
N LEU A 21 -18.01 -19.79 -7.09
CA LEU A 21 -19.12 -19.25 -6.29
C LEU A 21 -20.45 -19.49 -7.01
N SER A 22 -21.40 -20.19 -6.37
CA SER A 22 -22.71 -20.42 -6.98
C SER A 22 -23.53 -19.13 -7.05
N PRO A 23 -24.47 -18.97 -8.01
CA PRO A 23 -25.34 -17.81 -8.05
C PRO A 23 -26.17 -17.61 -6.78
N ALA A 24 -26.61 -18.72 -6.15
CA ALA A 24 -27.33 -18.69 -4.88
C ALA A 24 -26.44 -18.18 -3.73
N ASP A 25 -25.22 -18.71 -3.59
CA ASP A 25 -24.26 -18.25 -2.58
C ASP A 25 -23.88 -16.78 -2.80
N LYS A 26 -23.73 -16.36 -4.06
CA LYS A 26 -23.49 -14.96 -4.41
C LYS A 26 -24.65 -14.08 -3.94
N ALA A 27 -25.89 -14.45 -4.23
CA ALA A 27 -27.06 -13.70 -3.80
C ALA A 27 -27.17 -13.63 -2.26
N THR A 28 -26.83 -14.72 -1.56
CA THR A 28 -26.71 -14.72 -0.10
C THR A 28 -25.65 -13.73 0.39
N LEU A 29 -24.48 -13.71 -0.24
CA LEU A 29 -23.39 -12.79 0.10
C LEU A 29 -23.73 -11.33 -0.21
N ASP A 30 -24.47 -11.07 -1.29
CA ASP A 30 -24.98 -9.73 -1.61
C ASP A 30 -25.87 -9.19 -0.47
N ASN A 31 -26.84 -9.99 -0.01
CA ASN A 31 -27.71 -9.62 1.12
C ASN A 31 -26.93 -9.43 2.43
N LEU A 32 -25.97 -10.32 2.72
CA LEU A 32 -25.13 -10.21 3.91
C LEU A 32 -24.24 -8.97 3.86
N GLN A 33 -23.65 -8.66 2.71
CA GLN A 33 -22.84 -7.47 2.52
C GLN A 33 -23.65 -6.19 2.74
N ASP A 34 -24.90 -6.13 2.29
CA ASP A 34 -25.75 -4.95 2.50
C ASP A 34 -25.99 -4.68 3.98
N SER A 35 -26.19 -5.74 4.77
CA SER A 35 -26.32 -5.65 6.22
C SER A 35 -25.00 -5.23 6.87
N LEU A 36 -23.91 -5.89 6.49
CA LEU A 36 -22.56 -5.61 6.99
C LEU A 36 -22.13 -4.17 6.71
N ARG A 37 -22.49 -3.62 5.54
CA ARG A 37 -22.18 -2.24 5.16
C ARG A 37 -22.74 -1.24 6.17
N VAL A 38 -24.02 -1.38 6.53
CA VAL A 38 -24.67 -0.49 7.50
C VAL A 38 -24.04 -0.63 8.87
N ILE A 39 -23.84 -1.86 9.34
CA ILE A 39 -23.28 -2.10 10.68
C ILE A 39 -21.84 -1.57 10.76
N SER A 40 -21.01 -1.85 9.75
CA SER A 40 -19.61 -1.43 9.69
C SER A 40 -19.44 0.09 9.58
N TYR A 41 -20.45 0.81 9.08
CA TYR A 41 -20.46 2.26 9.09
C TYR A 41 -20.62 2.78 10.53
N ASP A 42 -21.54 2.21 11.30
CA ASP A 42 -21.78 2.60 12.69
C ASP A 42 -20.63 2.24 13.63
N VAL A 43 -19.84 1.19 13.32
CA VAL A 43 -18.61 0.85 14.08
C VAL A 43 -17.62 2.02 14.07
N ILE A 44 -17.52 2.74 12.95
CA ILE A 44 -16.58 3.86 12.81
C ILE A 44 -17.23 5.20 13.16
N ASN A 45 -18.49 5.40 12.77
CA ASN A 45 -19.15 6.72 12.81
C ASN A 45 -20.19 6.84 13.94
N GLY A 46 -20.33 5.82 14.79
CA GLY A 46 -21.20 5.89 15.97
C GLY A 46 -20.77 7.02 16.89
N LYS A 47 -21.73 7.84 17.34
CA LYS A 47 -21.44 9.05 18.13
C LYS A 47 -20.83 8.75 19.51
N GLU A 48 -21.31 7.71 20.16
CA GLU A 48 -20.85 7.28 21.49
C GLU A 48 -20.03 6.00 21.35
N GLU A 49 -18.99 5.84 22.18
CA GLU A 49 -18.18 4.61 22.25
C GLU A 49 -19.06 3.37 22.44
N SER A 50 -20.03 3.42 23.35
CA SER A 50 -20.97 2.32 23.63
C SER A 50 -21.72 1.84 22.38
N VAL A 51 -22.07 2.78 21.47
CA VAL A 51 -22.73 2.46 20.21
C VAL A 51 -21.75 1.80 19.25
N ARG A 52 -20.52 2.33 19.13
CA ARG A 52 -19.47 1.75 18.27
C ARG A 52 -19.12 0.32 18.73
N GLU A 53 -18.96 0.11 20.04
CA GLU A 53 -18.70 -1.19 20.65
C GLU A 53 -19.83 -2.19 20.38
N ALA A 54 -21.08 -1.83 20.71
CA ALA A 54 -22.23 -2.71 20.49
C ALA A 54 -22.40 -3.08 19.00
N ARG A 55 -22.11 -2.12 18.10
CA ARG A 55 -22.12 -2.36 16.65
C ARG A 55 -20.98 -3.27 16.21
N ASN A 56 -19.79 -3.14 16.79
CA ASN A 56 -18.66 -4.00 16.51
C ASN A 56 -18.91 -5.44 16.98
N ASP A 57 -19.47 -5.60 18.18
CA ASP A 57 -19.86 -6.90 18.74
C ASP A 57 -20.93 -7.59 17.88
N TYR A 58 -21.83 -6.81 17.29
CA TYR A 58 -22.79 -7.32 16.31
C TYR A 58 -22.17 -7.59 14.93
N PHE A 59 -21.21 -6.77 14.50
CA PHE A 59 -20.55 -6.87 13.20
C PHE A 59 -19.74 -8.17 13.05
N ILE A 60 -18.91 -8.49 14.05
CA ILE A 60 -17.98 -9.64 14.03
C ILE A 60 -18.68 -10.96 13.65
N PRO A 61 -19.73 -11.42 14.36
CA PRO A 61 -20.39 -12.68 14.03
C PRO A 61 -21.08 -12.66 12.67
N GLN A 62 -21.60 -11.51 12.22
CA GLN A 62 -22.20 -11.37 10.90
C GLN A 62 -21.14 -11.48 9.79
N LEU A 63 -19.97 -10.86 9.98
CA LEU A 63 -18.87 -10.98 9.04
C LEU A 63 -18.40 -12.43 8.97
N VAL A 64 -18.18 -13.07 10.12
CA VAL A 64 -17.82 -14.48 10.19
C VAL A 64 -18.86 -15.36 9.48
N ASN A 65 -20.15 -15.09 9.63
CA ASN A 65 -21.20 -15.80 8.94
C ASN A 65 -21.08 -15.66 7.40
N ALA A 66 -20.85 -14.45 6.91
CA ALA A 66 -20.61 -14.23 5.47
C ALA A 66 -19.34 -14.94 4.97
N LEU A 67 -18.26 -14.91 5.75
CA LEU A 67 -17.02 -15.60 5.39
C LEU A 67 -17.14 -17.14 5.45
N LYS A 68 -18.15 -17.68 6.14
CA LYS A 68 -18.46 -19.12 6.16
C LYS A 68 -19.20 -19.60 4.91
N THR A 69 -19.80 -18.71 4.12
CA THR A 69 -20.40 -19.10 2.84
C THR A 69 -19.36 -19.77 1.96
N LYS A 70 -19.75 -20.89 1.32
CA LYS A 70 -18.84 -21.67 0.49
C LYS A 70 -18.26 -20.81 -0.62
N TYR A 71 -16.94 -20.90 -0.82
CA TYR A 71 -16.22 -20.08 -1.81
C TYR A 71 -16.34 -18.55 -1.61
N SER A 72 -16.67 -18.07 -0.40
CA SER A 72 -16.76 -16.64 -0.10
C SER A 72 -15.45 -15.86 -0.33
N PHE A 73 -14.30 -16.54 -0.38
CA PHE A 73 -13.01 -15.94 -0.74
C PHE A 73 -13.07 -15.16 -2.07
N TYR A 74 -13.84 -15.65 -3.04
CA TYR A 74 -13.99 -15.05 -4.37
C TYR A 74 -14.99 -13.89 -4.39
N TYR A 75 -15.69 -13.65 -3.28
CA TYR A 75 -16.60 -12.52 -3.16
C TYR A 75 -15.86 -11.28 -2.65
N PRO A 76 -15.85 -10.16 -3.37
CA PRO A 76 -14.91 -9.05 -3.11
C PRO A 76 -15.27 -8.18 -1.89
N PHE A 77 -16.53 -8.21 -1.44
CA PHE A 77 -17.05 -7.33 -0.40
C PHE A 77 -16.84 -5.83 -0.68
N ASP A 78 -16.99 -5.38 -1.94
CA ASP A 78 -16.67 -4.01 -2.40
C ASP A 78 -17.38 -2.90 -1.63
N SER A 79 -18.56 -3.15 -1.08
CA SER A 79 -19.35 -2.17 -0.33
C SER A 79 -18.88 -1.98 1.12
N LEU A 80 -18.07 -2.90 1.66
CA LEU A 80 -17.43 -2.73 2.98
C LEU A 80 -16.22 -1.80 2.85
N LYS A 81 -16.48 -0.49 2.90
CA LYS A 81 -15.44 0.57 2.76
C LYS A 81 -14.68 0.87 4.05
N THR A 82 -15.31 0.66 5.21
CA THR A 82 -14.69 0.88 6.53
C THR A 82 -13.82 -0.28 6.99
N VAL A 83 -13.76 -1.36 6.21
CA VAL A 83 -12.92 -2.53 6.47
C VAL A 83 -11.86 -2.62 5.40
N ALA A 84 -10.59 -2.47 5.82
CA ALA A 84 -9.47 -2.62 4.92
C ALA A 84 -9.32 -4.09 4.52
N LYS A 85 -8.99 -4.32 3.25
CA LYS A 85 -8.85 -5.64 2.63
C LYS A 85 -7.57 -5.68 1.82
N VAL A 86 -6.68 -6.62 2.13
CA VAL A 86 -5.45 -6.84 1.36
C VAL A 86 -5.33 -8.28 0.88
N TYR A 87 -4.79 -8.45 -0.32
CA TYR A 87 -4.61 -9.73 -1.01
C TYR A 87 -3.14 -9.88 -1.41
N PRO A 88 -2.53 -11.07 -1.24
CA PRO A 88 -1.28 -11.42 -1.87
C PRO A 88 -1.47 -11.61 -3.38
N GLN A 89 -0.38 -11.52 -4.15
CA GLN A 89 -0.41 -11.69 -5.60
C GLN A 89 -0.86 -13.10 -6.00
N ASP A 90 -0.52 -14.11 -5.21
CA ASP A 90 -0.90 -15.50 -5.42
C ASP A 90 -2.34 -15.85 -4.98
N SER A 91 -3.06 -14.90 -4.37
CA SER A 91 -4.43 -15.10 -3.87
C SER A 91 -4.59 -16.30 -2.92
N THR A 92 -3.55 -16.66 -2.17
CA THR A 92 -3.59 -17.78 -1.21
C THR A 92 -4.40 -17.49 0.05
N PHE A 93 -4.54 -16.23 0.43
CA PHE A 93 -5.37 -15.75 1.53
C PHE A 93 -5.77 -14.30 1.29
N ARG A 94 -6.55 -13.73 2.21
CA ARG A 94 -6.80 -12.28 2.30
C ARG A 94 -6.92 -11.88 3.75
N ILE A 95 -6.63 -10.62 4.06
CA ILE A 95 -6.76 -10.08 5.42
C ILE A 95 -7.81 -8.99 5.42
N PHE A 96 -8.73 -9.06 6.38
CA PHE A 96 -9.62 -7.97 6.73
C PHE A 96 -9.12 -7.34 8.03
N THR A 97 -9.06 -6.01 8.08
CA THR A 97 -8.74 -5.25 9.31
C THR A 97 -9.61 -4.01 9.42
N TRP A 98 -10.07 -3.69 10.63
CA TRP A 98 -10.80 -2.46 10.93
C TRP A 98 -10.48 -1.99 12.36
N PRO A 99 -10.54 -0.67 12.63
CA PRO A 99 -10.32 -0.14 13.96
C PRO A 99 -11.65 -0.01 14.72
N LEU A 100 -11.53 0.17 16.03
CA LEU A 100 -12.56 0.63 16.95
C LEU A 100 -11.94 1.72 17.81
N GLU A 101 -12.48 2.93 17.71
CA GLU A 101 -12.01 4.10 18.46
C GLU A 101 -12.73 4.21 19.81
N SER A 102 -11.96 4.37 20.88
CA SER A 102 -12.44 4.75 22.21
C SER A 102 -12.55 6.27 22.35
N ASP A 103 -13.35 6.77 23.29
CA ASP A 103 -13.63 8.21 23.43
C ASP A 103 -12.38 9.03 23.86
N ASN A 104 -11.34 8.38 24.39
CA ASN A 104 -10.03 8.97 24.65
C ASN A 104 -9.10 9.00 23.42
N SER A 105 -9.63 8.68 22.22
CA SER A 105 -8.92 8.53 20.94
C SER A 105 -7.75 7.54 20.98
N THR A 106 -7.89 6.46 21.76
CA THR A 106 -7.11 5.24 21.57
C THR A 106 -7.87 4.29 20.65
N PHE A 107 -7.14 3.38 20.02
CA PHE A 107 -7.69 2.49 18.99
C PHE A 107 -7.41 1.05 19.33
N ARG A 108 -8.45 0.21 19.25
CA ARG A 108 -8.32 -1.24 19.23
C ARG A 108 -8.57 -1.72 17.81
N HIS A 109 -7.77 -2.67 17.34
CA HIS A 109 -7.93 -3.21 16.01
C HIS A 109 -8.54 -4.61 16.07
N PHE A 110 -9.26 -4.93 15.01
CA PHE A 110 -9.82 -6.24 14.77
C PHE A 110 -9.40 -6.70 13.38
N GLY A 111 -9.27 -8.00 13.21
CA GLY A 111 -9.01 -8.53 11.90
C GLY A 111 -9.21 -10.02 11.80
N VAL A 112 -9.19 -10.51 10.56
CA VAL A 112 -9.27 -11.93 10.26
C VAL A 112 -8.53 -12.21 8.96
N ILE A 113 -7.72 -13.27 8.97
CA ILE A 113 -7.16 -13.86 7.76
C ILE A 113 -8.13 -14.93 7.27
N GLN A 114 -8.57 -14.85 6.02
CA GLN A 114 -9.30 -15.92 5.37
C GLN A 114 -8.40 -16.61 4.35
N MET A 115 -8.21 -17.93 4.51
CA MET A 115 -7.45 -18.74 3.56
C MET A 115 -8.31 -19.09 2.34
N ASN A 116 -7.68 -19.14 1.16
CA ASN A 116 -8.30 -19.64 -0.06
C ASN A 116 -8.16 -21.17 -0.13
N THR A 117 -9.18 -21.89 0.33
CA THR A 117 -9.22 -23.36 0.29
C THR A 117 -9.73 -23.86 -1.07
N LYS A 118 -9.17 -24.98 -1.55
CA LYS A 118 -9.52 -25.53 -2.87
C LYS A 118 -10.97 -26.03 -2.94
N ASP A 119 -11.49 -26.57 -1.84
CA ASP A 119 -12.85 -27.11 -1.71
C ASP A 119 -13.89 -26.05 -1.32
N GLY A 120 -13.44 -24.81 -1.09
CA GLY A 120 -14.28 -23.70 -0.65
C GLY A 120 -14.67 -23.76 0.83
N SER A 121 -14.07 -24.67 1.61
CA SER A 121 -14.27 -24.76 3.05
C SER A 121 -13.73 -23.52 3.78
N VAL A 122 -14.38 -23.15 4.87
CA VAL A 122 -13.96 -22.00 5.67
C VAL A 122 -12.70 -22.33 6.48
N LYS A 123 -11.64 -21.53 6.30
CA LYS A 123 -10.46 -21.54 7.17
C LYS A 123 -10.10 -20.09 7.51
N LEU A 124 -10.30 -19.73 8.78
CA LEU A 124 -10.13 -18.38 9.30
C LEU A 124 -9.10 -18.36 10.44
N PHE A 125 -8.27 -17.32 10.46
CA PHE A 125 -7.45 -16.99 11.63
C PHE A 125 -7.90 -15.62 12.16
N PRO A 126 -8.70 -15.57 13.24
CA PRO A 126 -9.03 -14.29 13.87
C PRO A 126 -7.76 -13.67 14.44
N LEU A 127 -7.60 -12.36 14.25
CA LEU A 127 -6.48 -11.58 14.74
C LEU A 127 -6.89 -10.89 16.04
N PHE A 128 -6.15 -11.17 17.12
CA PHE A 128 -6.36 -10.59 18.43
C PHE A 128 -5.29 -9.53 18.67
N ASP A 129 -5.72 -8.28 18.70
CA ASP A 129 -4.86 -7.15 18.98
C ASP A 129 -4.31 -7.22 20.41
N ASN A 130 -2.99 -7.25 20.51
CA ASN A 130 -2.22 -7.34 21.75
C ASN A 130 -1.31 -6.10 21.93
N SER A 131 -1.58 -5.01 21.22
CA SER A 131 -0.74 -3.80 21.25
C SER A 131 -0.62 -3.21 22.65
N ASP A 132 -1.73 -3.09 23.38
CA ASP A 132 -1.76 -2.52 24.75
C ASP A 132 -1.06 -3.38 25.81
N PHE A 133 -0.97 -4.69 25.56
CA PHE A 133 -0.38 -5.65 26.50
C PHE A 133 1.08 -5.99 26.15
N SER A 134 1.54 -5.58 24.96
CA SER A 134 2.88 -5.88 24.49
C SER A 134 3.90 -4.92 25.09
N LYS A 135 4.75 -5.42 25.98
CA LYS A 135 5.90 -4.65 26.51
C LYS A 135 6.94 -4.33 25.45
N ASN A 136 7.00 -5.14 24.39
CA ASN A 136 7.93 -4.97 23.28
C ASN A 136 7.25 -5.38 21.96
N THR A 137 6.88 -4.38 21.17
CA THR A 137 6.29 -4.58 19.84
C THR A 137 7.26 -5.19 18.83
N ASP A 138 8.56 -5.23 19.11
CA ASP A 138 9.60 -5.87 18.29
C ASP A 138 9.73 -7.38 18.61
N THR A 139 8.60 -8.08 18.60
CA THR A 139 8.50 -9.51 18.93
C THR A 139 7.81 -10.28 17.80
N VAL A 140 8.23 -11.52 17.56
CA VAL A 140 7.56 -12.47 16.65
C VAL A 140 6.29 -13.00 17.32
N THR A 141 5.15 -12.90 16.64
CA THR A 141 3.85 -13.25 17.20
C THR A 141 3.05 -14.13 16.25
N ASN A 142 1.96 -14.73 16.74
CA ASN A 142 0.95 -15.40 15.93
C ASN A 142 -0.32 -14.55 15.88
N ASN A 143 -1.40 -15.08 15.31
CA ASN A 143 -2.68 -14.38 15.25
C ASN A 143 -3.28 -14.00 16.63
N ARG A 144 -2.84 -14.62 17.73
CA ARG A 144 -3.32 -14.30 19.10
C ARG A 144 -2.49 -13.23 19.82
N GLY A 145 -1.34 -12.87 19.28
CA GLY A 145 -0.48 -11.80 19.77
C GLY A 145 -0.25 -10.74 18.69
N TRP A 146 -1.23 -10.55 17.80
CA TRP A 146 -1.11 -9.65 16.67
C TRP A 146 -0.94 -8.21 17.16
N ILE A 147 -0.07 -7.43 16.52
CA ILE A 147 0.06 -5.99 16.79
C ILE A 147 -0.89 -5.28 15.85
N GLY A 148 -1.97 -4.76 16.42
CA GLY A 148 -3.10 -4.20 15.71
C GLY A 148 -2.74 -3.02 14.81
N CYS A 149 -3.17 -3.09 13.55
CA CYS A 149 -3.15 -1.98 12.61
C CYS A 149 -4.11 -2.24 11.45
N LEU A 150 -4.39 -1.20 10.68
CA LEU A 150 -5.10 -1.29 9.40
C LEU A 150 -4.12 -1.62 8.27
N TYR A 151 -4.20 -2.82 7.71
CA TYR A 151 -3.39 -3.18 6.56
C TYR A 151 -3.95 -2.55 5.28
N TYR A 152 -3.16 -1.69 4.64
CA TYR A 152 -3.55 -1.00 3.39
C TYR A 152 -2.83 -1.53 2.16
N ALA A 153 -1.69 -2.21 2.31
CA ALA A 153 -0.97 -2.81 1.21
C ALA A 153 -0.22 -4.09 1.63
N MET A 154 0.16 -4.88 0.62
CA MET A 154 0.96 -6.09 0.76
C MET A 154 1.90 -6.25 -0.43
N VAL A 155 3.10 -6.74 -0.17
CA VAL A 155 4.07 -7.15 -1.19
C VAL A 155 4.46 -8.60 -0.95
N GLN A 156 4.34 -9.42 -1.98
CA GLN A 156 4.74 -10.83 -1.96
C GLN A 156 6.15 -10.99 -2.56
N ARG A 157 6.99 -11.80 -1.91
CA ARG A 157 8.28 -12.23 -2.44
C ARG A 157 8.44 -13.73 -2.25
N HIS A 158 8.98 -14.38 -3.28
CA HIS A 158 9.43 -15.75 -3.21
C HIS A 158 10.94 -15.78 -2.98
N TYR A 159 11.41 -16.57 -2.02
CA TYR A 159 12.83 -16.82 -1.84
C TYR A 159 13.08 -18.26 -1.38
N PHE A 160 13.95 -18.97 -2.10
CA PHE A 160 14.15 -20.41 -2.00
C PHE A 160 12.87 -21.24 -2.13
N ASN A 161 12.30 -21.71 -1.02
CA ASN A 161 11.13 -22.57 -0.99
C ASN A 161 10.10 -22.02 0.00
N SER A 162 10.04 -20.69 0.11
CA SER A 162 9.19 -19.99 1.06
C SER A 162 8.63 -18.71 0.44
N GLU A 163 7.36 -18.47 0.73
CA GLU A 163 6.66 -17.23 0.40
C GLU A 163 6.72 -16.27 1.59
N PHE A 164 6.99 -15.01 1.28
CA PHE A 164 7.14 -13.92 2.22
C PHE A 164 6.14 -12.82 1.87
N TYR A 165 5.27 -12.46 2.81
CA TYR A 165 4.23 -11.46 2.60
C TYR A 165 4.52 -10.25 3.49
N THR A 166 5.07 -9.19 2.90
CA THR A 166 5.33 -7.94 3.62
C THR A 166 4.05 -7.13 3.69
N LEU A 167 3.57 -6.87 4.90
CA LEU A 167 2.35 -6.12 5.18
C LEU A 167 2.67 -4.68 5.51
N PHE A 168 1.83 -3.76 5.04
CA PHE A 168 1.90 -2.33 5.32
C PHE A 168 0.67 -1.93 6.11
N GLY A 169 0.89 -1.50 7.35
CA GLY A 169 -0.11 -1.15 8.33
C GLY A 169 -0.10 0.33 8.69
N TRP A 170 -1.27 0.87 9.02
CA TRP A 170 -1.43 2.18 9.63
C TRP A 170 -2.23 2.03 10.94
N ASP A 171 -1.78 2.73 11.98
CA ASP A 171 -2.43 2.76 13.28
C ASP A 171 -2.58 4.22 13.70
N ALA A 172 -3.80 4.62 13.99
CA ALA A 172 -4.13 5.95 14.47
C ALA A 172 -3.48 6.26 15.84
N ASN A 173 -3.09 5.24 16.60
CA ASN A 173 -2.33 5.26 17.85
C ASN A 173 -2.94 6.09 18.99
N SER A 174 -2.87 7.43 18.91
CA SER A 174 -3.33 8.31 19.99
C SER A 174 -3.81 9.68 19.49
N GLN A 175 -4.19 10.56 20.43
CA GLN A 175 -4.56 11.96 20.15
C GLN A 175 -3.40 12.78 19.56
N THR A 176 -2.15 12.43 19.83
CA THR A 176 -0.97 13.27 19.49
C THR A 176 -0.06 12.65 18.44
N SER A 177 -0.15 11.34 18.22
CA SER A 177 0.66 10.63 17.24
C SER A 177 -0.11 9.56 16.51
N GLN A 178 0.46 9.12 15.39
CA GLN A 178 0.01 7.99 14.58
C GLN A 178 1.23 7.17 14.16
N LYS A 179 0.98 5.94 13.73
CA LYS A 179 2.00 4.95 13.41
C LYS A 179 1.80 4.37 12.03
N LYS A 180 2.93 4.05 11.41
CA LYS A 180 3.00 3.20 10.23
C LYS A 180 3.87 1.99 10.54
N VAL A 181 3.40 0.82 10.15
CA VAL A 181 3.98 -0.48 10.48
C VAL A 181 4.32 -1.24 9.21
N ILE A 182 5.51 -1.81 9.13
CA ILE A 182 5.85 -2.86 8.17
C ILE A 182 6.22 -4.11 8.94
N GLU A 183 5.58 -5.21 8.59
CA GLU A 183 5.91 -6.51 9.17
C GLU A 183 5.86 -7.61 8.14
N MET A 184 6.56 -8.70 8.43
CA MET A 184 6.48 -9.90 7.63
C MET A 184 5.35 -10.80 8.13
N LEU A 185 4.54 -11.31 7.23
CA LEU A 185 3.65 -12.44 7.45
C LEU A 185 4.23 -13.66 6.73
N THR A 186 4.35 -14.76 7.46
CA THR A 186 4.69 -16.09 6.95
C THR A 186 3.70 -17.12 7.48
N PHE A 187 3.69 -18.33 6.91
CA PHE A 187 2.89 -19.42 7.42
C PHE A 187 3.76 -20.59 7.85
N LYS A 188 3.72 -20.94 9.13
CA LYS A 188 4.42 -22.12 9.67
C LYS A 188 3.40 -23.18 10.02
N ASN A 189 3.54 -24.37 9.45
CA ASN A 189 2.56 -25.47 9.61
C ASN A 189 1.11 -25.05 9.27
N GLY A 190 0.97 -24.11 8.33
CA GLY A 190 -0.32 -23.59 7.89
C GLY A 190 -0.98 -22.59 8.86
N GLU A 191 -0.27 -22.11 9.88
CA GLU A 191 -0.69 -21.03 10.79
C GLU A 191 0.10 -19.74 10.55
N PRO A 192 -0.51 -18.55 10.70
CA PRO A 192 0.13 -17.27 10.45
C PRO A 192 1.14 -16.91 11.54
N VAL A 193 2.31 -16.43 11.13
CA VAL A 193 3.38 -15.90 11.98
C VAL A 193 3.74 -14.49 11.51
N PHE A 194 3.69 -13.55 12.43
CA PHE A 194 3.93 -12.13 12.22
C PHE A 194 5.30 -11.70 12.75
N GLY A 195 5.99 -10.89 11.98
CA GLY A 195 7.35 -10.44 12.24
C GLY A 195 8.41 -11.51 11.98
N GLY A 196 9.64 -11.24 12.42
CA GLY A 196 10.80 -12.13 12.26
C GLY A 196 12.01 -11.38 11.71
N PRO A 197 13.20 -12.01 11.65
CA PRO A 197 14.48 -11.35 11.36
C PRO A 197 14.65 -10.99 9.87
N PHE A 198 13.69 -10.26 9.33
CA PHE A 198 13.56 -9.89 7.93
C PHE A 198 13.97 -8.44 7.65
N PHE A 199 14.02 -7.57 8.66
CA PHE A 199 14.52 -6.20 8.51
C PHE A 199 15.95 -6.10 9.04
N SER A 200 16.89 -5.79 8.14
CA SER A 200 18.31 -5.74 8.43
C SER A 200 18.87 -4.35 8.22
N PHE A 201 19.68 -3.90 9.17
CA PHE A 201 20.42 -2.63 9.15
C PHE A 201 21.94 -2.90 9.12
N ALA A 202 22.34 -4.05 8.56
CA ALA A 202 23.74 -4.48 8.54
C ALA A 202 24.59 -3.68 7.54
N GLU A 203 23.96 -3.04 6.55
CA GLU A 203 24.61 -2.19 5.55
C GLU A 203 24.56 -0.69 5.92
N ASP A 204 24.00 -0.33 7.08
CA ASP A 204 23.99 1.05 7.58
C ASP A 204 25.41 1.51 7.90
N THR A 205 25.66 2.82 7.77
CA THR A 205 26.95 3.44 8.12
C THR A 205 27.28 3.19 9.60
N VAL A 206 26.25 3.19 10.45
CA VAL A 206 26.32 2.78 11.85
C VAL A 206 25.49 1.51 12.03
N PRO A 207 26.11 0.34 12.28
CA PRO A 207 25.37 -0.91 12.41
C PRO A 207 24.31 -0.85 13.51
N LYS A 208 23.07 -1.23 13.16
CA LYS A 208 21.94 -1.32 14.10
C LYS A 208 21.45 -2.77 14.20
N PRO A 209 20.86 -3.17 15.33
CA PRO A 209 20.23 -4.49 15.43
C PRO A 209 19.10 -4.62 14.40
N GLY A 210 18.95 -5.84 13.86
CA GLY A 210 17.80 -6.17 13.02
C GLY A 210 16.48 -6.04 13.79
N LYS A 211 15.39 -5.91 13.04
CA LYS A 211 14.04 -5.73 13.58
C LYS A 211 13.12 -6.86 13.15
N ASN A 212 12.26 -7.31 14.07
CA ASN A 212 11.15 -8.22 13.77
C ASN A 212 10.02 -7.50 13.04
N ARG A 213 9.84 -6.22 13.35
CA ARG A 213 8.81 -5.33 12.80
C ARG A 213 9.39 -3.92 12.75
N PHE A 214 9.16 -3.22 11.65
CA PHE A 214 9.58 -1.84 11.51
C PHE A 214 8.38 -0.92 11.75
N ILE A 215 8.50 0.00 12.71
CA ILE A 215 7.42 0.92 13.08
C ILE A 215 7.99 2.32 13.11
N ILE A 216 7.33 3.24 12.43
CA ILE A 216 7.54 4.67 12.58
C ILE A 216 6.35 5.28 13.31
N GLU A 217 6.62 6.17 14.25
CA GLU A 217 5.62 6.95 14.96
C GLU A 217 5.91 8.43 14.70
N TYR A 218 4.88 9.18 14.35
CA TYR A 218 4.98 10.57 13.92
C TYR A 218 3.77 11.37 14.39
N LYS A 219 3.90 12.71 14.30
CA LYS A 219 2.89 13.66 14.72
C LYS A 219 1.54 13.40 14.06
N ARG A 220 0.45 13.53 14.82
CA ARG A 220 -0.93 13.25 14.38
C ARG A 220 -1.33 14.05 13.12
N GLU A 221 -0.88 15.30 13.02
CA GLU A 221 -1.22 16.19 11.90
C GLU A 221 -0.25 16.06 10.71
N ALA A 222 0.88 15.37 10.89
CA ALA A 222 1.85 15.17 9.81
C ALA A 222 1.42 14.03 8.89
N VAL A 223 1.92 14.02 7.65
CA VAL A 223 1.67 12.96 6.68
C VAL A 223 3.01 12.36 6.29
N ALA A 224 3.28 11.13 6.73
CA ALA A 224 4.49 10.40 6.38
C ALA A 224 4.21 9.32 5.31
N ALA A 225 5.01 9.24 4.26
CA ALA A 225 5.00 8.16 3.27
C ALA A 225 5.72 6.91 3.79
N MET A 226 5.21 5.75 3.43
CA MET A 226 5.87 4.46 3.65
C MET A 226 5.16 3.44 2.77
N ASN A 227 5.70 3.19 1.58
CA ASN A 227 5.05 2.38 0.56
C ASN A 227 6.10 1.57 -0.21
N TYR A 228 5.64 0.54 -0.91
CA TYR A 228 6.49 -0.14 -1.88
C TYR A 228 6.39 0.53 -3.24
N ASP A 229 7.55 0.93 -3.77
CA ASP A 229 7.70 1.47 -5.09
C ASP A 229 8.06 0.35 -6.08
N LYS A 230 7.22 0.19 -7.11
CA LYS A 230 7.38 -0.87 -8.11
C LYS A 230 8.50 -0.59 -9.10
N GLU A 231 8.81 0.67 -9.36
CA GLU A 231 9.83 1.07 -10.35
C GLU A 231 11.24 0.92 -9.75
N MET A 232 11.41 1.34 -8.50
CA MET A 232 12.66 1.20 -7.74
C MET A 232 12.81 -0.18 -7.07
N ASP A 233 11.78 -1.02 -7.13
CA ASP A 233 11.72 -2.37 -6.53
C ASP A 233 12.08 -2.39 -5.03
N MET A 234 11.66 -1.36 -4.29
CA MET A 234 12.02 -1.18 -2.88
C MET A 234 10.92 -0.53 -2.07
N ILE A 235 10.99 -0.69 -0.76
CA ILE A 235 10.18 0.08 0.17
C ILE A 235 10.81 1.47 0.30
N ILE A 236 9.99 2.51 0.20
CA ILE A 236 10.40 3.90 0.37
C ILE A 236 9.58 4.49 1.49
N LEU A 237 10.24 5.22 2.38
CA LEU A 237 9.62 5.91 3.49
C LEU A 237 10.24 7.29 3.70
N ASP A 238 9.46 8.18 4.27
CA ASP A 238 9.97 9.48 4.69
C ASP A 238 10.95 9.27 5.85
N HIS A 239 12.08 9.96 5.77
CA HIS A 239 12.93 10.18 6.93
C HIS A 239 12.21 11.15 7.88
N LEU A 240 12.26 10.87 9.18
CA LEU A 240 11.51 11.61 10.18
C LEU A 240 12.43 12.26 11.21
N ILE A 241 12.21 13.55 11.46
CA ILE A 241 12.94 14.34 12.45
C ILE A 241 11.99 14.96 13.46
N SER A 242 12.46 15.20 14.68
CA SER A 242 11.68 15.94 15.69
C SER A 242 11.71 17.44 15.39
N GLU A 243 10.55 18.04 15.14
CA GLU A 243 10.44 19.50 14.90
C GLU A 243 10.81 20.34 16.14
N THR A 244 10.75 19.74 17.33
CA THR A 244 11.12 20.38 18.61
C THR A 244 12.51 19.97 19.12
N ASN A 245 13.26 19.18 18.35
CA ASN A 245 14.55 18.62 18.74
C ASN A 245 14.50 17.75 20.01
N GLU A 246 13.39 17.02 20.20
CA GLU A 246 13.16 16.12 21.33
C GLU A 246 13.01 14.66 20.84
N PRO A 247 14.12 13.94 20.57
CA PRO A 247 14.08 12.65 19.86
C PRO A 247 13.35 11.53 20.60
N LEU A 248 13.14 11.64 21.92
CA LEU A 248 12.36 10.69 22.71
C LEU A 248 10.84 10.88 22.55
N LYS A 249 10.38 12.04 22.06
CA LYS A 249 8.97 12.38 21.89
C LYS A 249 8.54 12.13 20.44
N LYS A 250 8.17 10.89 20.13
CA LYS A 250 7.82 10.47 18.75
C LYS A 250 6.63 11.24 18.14
N TYR A 251 5.72 11.76 18.98
CA TYR A 251 4.64 12.64 18.54
C TYR A 251 5.09 14.01 17.97
N THR A 252 6.38 14.35 18.03
CA THR A 252 6.97 15.57 17.43
C THR A 252 7.59 15.32 16.06
N TYR A 253 7.59 14.06 15.59
CA TYR A 253 8.30 13.69 14.39
C TYR A 253 7.50 14.08 13.14
N ILE A 254 8.18 14.71 12.19
CA ILE A 254 7.65 15.11 10.89
C ILE A 254 8.62 14.70 9.77
N PRO A 255 8.15 14.50 8.53
CA PRO A 255 9.01 14.32 7.37
C PRO A 255 9.91 15.54 7.11
N ASP A 256 11.16 15.30 6.71
CA ASP A 256 12.12 16.35 6.35
C ASP A 256 12.45 16.41 4.85
N LEU A 257 11.65 15.71 4.02
CA LEU A 257 11.80 15.56 2.58
C LEU A 257 13.01 14.72 2.13
N ASP A 258 13.77 14.13 3.06
CA ASP A 258 14.67 13.03 2.74
C ASP A 258 13.91 11.69 2.82
N TYR A 259 14.46 10.67 2.15
CA TYR A 259 13.83 9.36 2.04
C TYR A 259 14.81 8.26 2.42
N GLU A 260 14.36 7.39 3.31
CA GLU A 260 14.98 6.10 3.61
C GLU A 260 14.26 4.98 2.84
N GLY A 261 14.82 3.78 2.87
CA GLY A 261 14.18 2.65 2.22
C GLY A 261 14.62 1.29 2.70
N PHE A 262 13.98 0.27 2.14
CA PHE A 262 14.43 -1.11 2.27
C PHE A 262 14.43 -1.81 0.92
N ARG A 263 15.56 -2.40 0.55
CA ARG A 263 15.69 -3.23 -0.66
C ARG A 263 15.65 -4.71 -0.31
N TRP A 264 14.95 -5.50 -1.10
CA TRP A 264 14.89 -6.95 -0.90
C TRP A 264 16.20 -7.59 -1.34
N LYS A 265 16.90 -8.28 -0.43
CA LYS A 265 18.13 -9.03 -0.69
C LYS A 265 18.11 -10.33 0.12
N ALA A 266 18.30 -11.46 -0.55
CA ALA A 266 18.52 -12.76 0.08
C ALA A 266 17.52 -13.13 1.19
N GLY A 267 16.21 -12.86 0.97
CA GLY A 267 15.15 -13.17 1.93
C GLY A 267 14.94 -12.11 3.02
N LYS A 268 15.56 -10.93 2.89
CA LYS A 268 15.47 -9.84 3.87
C LYS A 268 15.24 -8.49 3.18
N TRP A 269 14.56 -7.60 3.86
CA TRP A 269 14.55 -6.16 3.62
C TRP A 269 15.78 -5.54 4.27
N VAL A 270 16.74 -5.11 3.45
CA VAL A 270 17.98 -4.46 3.89
C VAL A 270 17.80 -2.95 3.76
N HIS A 271 18.05 -2.24 4.86
CA HIS A 271 17.87 -0.81 4.97
C HIS A 271 18.80 -0.02 4.03
N VAL A 272 18.30 1.12 3.55
CA VAL A 272 18.99 2.08 2.69
C VAL A 272 18.81 3.44 3.34
N GLU A 273 19.87 3.98 3.94
CA GLU A 273 19.83 5.24 4.72
C GLU A 273 19.43 6.46 3.88
N LYS A 274 19.79 6.48 2.60
CA LYS A 274 19.41 7.57 1.70
C LYS A 274 19.08 7.01 0.33
N VAL A 275 17.81 7.13 -0.08
CA VAL A 275 17.35 6.63 -1.38
C VAL A 275 17.78 7.57 -2.49
N PHE A 276 17.52 8.86 -2.33
CA PHE A 276 17.86 9.89 -3.31
C PHE A 276 19.13 10.63 -2.90
N HIS A 277 20.13 10.58 -3.76
CA HIS A 277 21.42 11.25 -3.55
C HIS A 277 21.48 12.61 -4.25
N ASP A 278 20.38 13.00 -4.90
CA ASP A 278 20.22 14.28 -5.57
C ASP A 278 20.09 15.38 -4.52
N ALA A 279 21.22 15.76 -3.92
CA ALA A 279 21.37 17.13 -3.54
C ALA A 279 21.10 17.96 -4.80
N LEU A 280 20.19 18.94 -4.74
CA LEU A 280 20.36 20.14 -5.53
C LEU A 280 21.84 20.51 -5.35
N GLN A 281 22.68 20.31 -6.38
CA GLN A 281 24.07 20.70 -6.27
C GLN A 281 24.01 22.20 -5.95
N LEU A 282 24.41 22.61 -4.73
CA LEU A 282 24.51 24.01 -4.38
C LEU A 282 25.33 24.66 -5.51
N ASN A 283 24.72 25.60 -6.25
CA ASN A 283 25.22 26.27 -7.46
C ASN A 283 24.90 25.66 -8.84
N LYS A 284 24.07 24.62 -8.95
CA LYS A 284 23.39 24.25 -10.20
C LYS A 284 21.88 24.42 -10.07
N TYR A 285 21.46 25.66 -9.86
CA TYR A 285 20.10 26.02 -10.23
C TYR A 285 20.00 25.88 -11.76
N PRO A 286 18.90 25.37 -12.33
CA PRO A 286 18.55 25.72 -13.69
C PRO A 286 18.32 27.24 -13.67
N VAL A 287 19.39 27.99 -13.93
CA VAL A 287 19.28 29.40 -14.27
C VAL A 287 18.59 29.36 -15.62
N GLY A 288 17.27 29.57 -15.64
CA GLY A 288 16.57 29.83 -16.89
C GLY A 288 17.38 30.89 -17.63
N GLU A 289 17.73 30.63 -18.89
CA GLU A 289 18.45 31.62 -19.68
C GLU A 289 17.70 32.95 -19.56
N PRO A 290 18.40 34.08 -19.30
CA PRO A 290 17.73 35.35 -19.15
C PRO A 290 16.86 35.58 -20.39
N VAL A 291 15.54 35.64 -20.18
CA VAL A 291 14.60 35.91 -21.27
C VAL A 291 15.04 37.22 -21.90
N ASP A 292 15.47 37.17 -23.16
CA ASP A 292 15.87 38.36 -23.89
C ASP A 292 14.67 39.31 -23.90
N LYS A 293 14.75 40.43 -23.18
CA LYS A 293 13.62 41.36 -23.01
C LYS A 293 13.14 41.96 -24.33
N LYS A 294 13.92 41.82 -25.40
CA LYS A 294 13.52 42.19 -26.78
C LYS A 294 12.61 41.14 -27.44
N ARG A 295 12.57 39.91 -26.91
CA ARG A 295 11.75 38.78 -27.39
C ARG A 295 10.49 38.54 -26.55
N SER A 296 10.41 39.08 -25.34
CA SER A 296 9.23 38.94 -24.48
C SER A 296 8.17 39.99 -24.83
N ASP A 297 7.08 39.57 -25.48
CA ASP A 297 5.88 40.39 -25.63
C ASP A 297 5.06 40.32 -24.34
N PHE A 298 5.15 41.35 -23.50
CA PHE A 298 4.49 41.41 -22.19
C PHE A 298 2.96 41.49 -22.27
N VAL A 299 2.40 41.75 -23.46
CA VAL A 299 0.95 41.80 -23.69
C VAL A 299 0.38 40.41 -24.00
N LYS A 300 1.20 39.50 -24.55
CA LYS A 300 0.86 38.10 -24.83
C LYS A 300 2.05 37.20 -24.50
N PRO A 301 2.22 36.82 -23.22
CA PRO A 301 3.32 35.93 -22.84
C PRO A 301 3.18 34.59 -23.56
N LYS A 302 4.26 34.18 -24.22
CA LYS A 302 4.40 32.87 -24.85
C LYS A 302 5.44 32.07 -24.09
N MET A 303 5.25 30.76 -24.04
CA MET A 303 6.22 29.85 -23.45
C MET A 303 7.41 29.65 -24.40
N ASP A 304 8.60 29.33 -23.88
CA ASP A 304 9.82 29.21 -24.69
C ASP A 304 9.70 28.20 -25.84
N PHE A 305 8.96 27.11 -25.63
CA PHE A 305 8.70 26.12 -26.68
C PHE A 305 7.86 26.69 -27.83
N GLU A 306 6.90 27.58 -27.55
CA GLU A 306 6.06 28.23 -28.56
C GLU A 306 6.88 29.23 -29.39
N ILE A 307 7.83 29.93 -28.76
CA ILE A 307 8.75 30.87 -29.44
C ILE A 307 9.68 30.08 -30.38
N GLN A 308 10.22 28.96 -29.90
CA GLN A 308 11.09 28.09 -30.70
C GLN A 308 10.36 27.46 -31.90
N GLU A 309 9.11 27.01 -31.71
CA GLU A 309 8.28 26.50 -32.81
C GLU A 309 7.99 27.56 -33.86
N GLU A 310 7.72 28.80 -33.45
CA GLU A 310 7.45 29.91 -34.37
C GLU A 310 8.70 30.34 -35.16
N GLU A 311 9.87 30.38 -34.52
CA GLU A 311 11.15 30.66 -35.18
C GLU A 311 11.54 29.53 -36.15
N ALA A 312 11.35 28.26 -35.76
CA ALA A 312 11.57 27.12 -36.63
C ALA A 312 10.65 27.14 -37.86
N ALA A 313 9.37 27.50 -37.68
CA ALA A 313 8.42 27.66 -38.77
C ALA A 313 8.82 28.79 -39.73
N LYS A 314 9.25 29.96 -39.21
CA LYS A 314 9.74 31.08 -40.03
C LYS A 314 11.00 30.72 -40.81
N ALA A 315 11.95 30.04 -40.18
CA ALA A 315 13.17 29.57 -40.83
C ALA A 315 12.88 28.55 -41.94
N ALA A 316 11.94 27.63 -41.71
CA ALA A 316 11.49 26.67 -42.71
C ALA A 316 10.79 27.37 -43.89
N GLU A 317 9.99 28.41 -43.63
CA GLU A 317 9.31 29.17 -44.68
C GLU A 317 10.30 29.99 -45.53
N GLU A 318 11.30 30.61 -44.91
CA GLU A 318 12.38 31.31 -45.63
C GLU A 318 13.23 30.36 -46.47
N ALA A 319 13.57 29.18 -45.93
CA ALA A 319 14.28 28.15 -46.67
C ALA A 319 13.46 27.67 -47.88
N ALA A 320 12.15 27.49 -47.72
CA ALA A 320 11.24 27.14 -48.81
C ALA A 320 11.14 28.25 -49.88
N LYS A 321 11.10 29.52 -49.47
CA LYS A 321 11.11 30.68 -50.39
C LYS A 321 12.44 30.79 -51.16
N LYS A 322 13.59 30.56 -50.51
CA LYS A 322 14.91 30.52 -51.17
C LYS A 322 15.03 29.34 -52.14
N ALA A 323 14.50 28.17 -51.80
CA ALA A 323 14.46 27.00 -52.68
C ALA A 323 13.57 27.22 -53.92
N LYS A 324 12.42 27.90 -53.77
CA LYS A 324 11.56 28.27 -54.90
C LYS A 324 12.20 29.31 -55.83
N LYS A 325 13.00 30.25 -55.30
CA LYS A 325 13.79 31.20 -56.12
C LYS A 325 14.90 30.51 -56.92
N LYS A 326 15.55 29.47 -56.37
CA LYS A 326 16.56 28.67 -57.07
C LYS A 326 16.00 27.78 -58.19
N LYS A 327 14.72 27.41 -58.16
CA LYS A 327 14.06 26.59 -59.21
C LYS A 327 13.47 27.40 -60.37
N LYS A 328 13.49 28.73 -60.30
CA LYS A 328 12.97 29.64 -61.35
C LYS A 328 14.07 30.47 -62.02
N GLY A 329 15.35 30.16 -61.75
CA GLY A 329 16.52 30.81 -62.33
C GLY A 329 17.20 29.91 -63.34
#